data_AF-A0A2N1CAS3-F1
#
_entry.id   AF-A0A2N1CAS3-F1
#
_cell.length_a   1.000
_cell.length_b   1.000
_cell.length_c   1.000
_cell.angle_alpha   90.00
_cell.angle_beta   90.00
_cell.angle_gamma   90.00
#
_symmetry.space_group_name_H-M   'P 1'
#
loop_
_entity.id
_entity.type
_entity.pdbx_description
1 polymer ?
#
loop_
_entity_poly.entity_id
_entity_poly.type
_entity_poly.pdbx_seq_one_letter_code
_entity_poly.pdbx_strand_id
1 'polypeptide(L)'
;MNKYLIPPLLLTLFLQGCGSSSSDTPDIPVEPVEYTFSLTAQLTNDCGVASAFTDVELLLQDDTWQTLDTYQADVNGLITFVTESEFINYTLVAKDQQGTEAEGLNVVSYYQANSATPSHYQAQFDNKLDDLNEITCECVKQDLKLTHRSFAAQTSVTSSLDFASSSIIDSGTTLFEGVRACKTLDGVWPLSSFSISGRDINEKSIGVAGFIDEFTVNDEGLWLLSALEFADEFQLTPPYQETSTNQIIQGTEHFSVEVAKDEQSLLIFDTHPYVSEAYYQSHASVTFVPSDSIFRSSVIKNHHQIISPSAEESLSIMASEYQPAFNEPYFDEINADGSYDYSAVAGYPMAIINFTFTAYDPDTKLLMPAKWTFYGADKGVLAISAPLTGYEDIINLDTNIESTNVRLIKSNMNNDYQDYIKHYQGDSALDVNNDFVRNMTAAELALKF
;
A
#
# COMPACT_ATOMS: atom_id res chain seq x y z
N MET A 1 38.00 -70.50 -3.56
CA MET A 1 39.19 -69.65 -3.30
C MET A 1 38.77 -68.63 -2.26
N ASN A 2 39.04 -68.94 -0.97
CA ASN A 2 40.00 -68.27 -0.08
C ASN A 2 39.64 -66.82 0.25
N LYS A 3 39.56 -66.34 1.50
CA LYS A 3 39.71 -66.95 2.84
C LYS A 3 39.29 -65.89 3.87
N TYR A 4 38.81 -66.35 5.02
CA TYR A 4 38.45 -65.62 6.23
C TYR A 4 39.64 -65.27 7.15
N LEU A 5 39.34 -64.45 8.19
CA LEU A 5 39.83 -64.41 9.60
C LEU A 5 40.97 -63.44 9.98
N ILE A 6 40.73 -62.36 10.76
CA ILE A 6 40.70 -62.06 12.25
C ILE A 6 42.10 -61.92 12.96
N PRO A 7 42.22 -61.32 14.19
CA PRO A 7 43.07 -60.18 14.59
C PRO A 7 44.30 -60.63 15.44
N PRO A 8 44.97 -59.75 16.22
CA PRO A 8 44.65 -59.74 17.66
C PRO A 8 44.86 -58.41 18.44
N LEU A 9 44.16 -58.39 19.58
CA LEU A 9 44.33 -57.60 20.80
C LEU A 9 45.78 -57.63 21.34
N LEU A 10 46.30 -56.52 21.89
CA LEU A 10 47.02 -56.54 23.18
C LEU A 10 47.19 -55.16 23.82
N LEU A 11 47.00 -55.20 25.13
CA LEU A 11 46.84 -54.17 26.14
C LEU A 11 48.20 -53.78 26.75
N THR A 12 48.36 -52.52 27.17
CA THR A 12 48.98 -52.03 28.43
C THR A 12 50.01 -50.88 28.33
N LEU A 13 49.57 -49.73 28.87
CA LEU A 13 50.24 -48.70 29.70
C LEU A 13 51.77 -48.69 29.81
N PHE A 14 52.37 -47.49 29.64
CA PHE A 14 53.17 -46.84 30.70
C PHE A 14 53.39 -45.32 30.44
N LEU A 15 52.95 -44.53 31.45
CA LEU A 15 53.52 -43.31 32.05
C LEU A 15 53.97 -42.08 31.21
N GLN A 16 53.28 -40.99 31.55
CA GLN A 16 53.59 -39.56 31.57
C GLN A 16 55.04 -39.06 31.33
N GLY A 17 55.13 -38.00 30.53
CA GLY A 17 56.16 -36.96 30.53
C GLY A 17 55.70 -35.73 29.74
N CYS A 18 55.77 -34.54 30.36
CA CYS A 18 55.43 -33.17 29.91
C CYS A 18 55.42 -32.92 28.38
N GLY A 19 54.51 -32.16 27.79
CA GLY A 19 53.96 -30.88 28.25
C GLY A 19 54.21 -29.86 27.13
N SER A 20 53.17 -29.54 26.35
CA SER A 20 53.13 -28.38 25.46
C SER A 20 51.70 -27.85 25.51
N SER A 21 51.56 -26.72 26.20
CA SER A 21 50.32 -25.99 26.36
C SER A 21 50.03 -25.19 25.10
N SER A 22 49.07 -25.64 24.30
CA SER A 22 48.29 -24.73 23.46
C SER A 22 47.10 -24.30 24.30
N SER A 23 47.09 -23.03 24.70
CA SER A 23 45.96 -22.40 25.35
C SER A 23 44.85 -22.24 24.33
N ASP A 24 43.87 -23.14 24.35
CA ASP A 24 42.54 -22.83 23.86
C ASP A 24 42.01 -21.69 24.73
N THR A 25 41.92 -20.52 24.13
CA THR A 25 41.18 -19.42 24.74
C THR A 25 39.72 -19.87 24.77
N PRO A 26 39.03 -19.78 25.92
CA PRO A 26 37.60 -20.04 25.95
C PRO A 26 36.94 -19.07 24.97
N ASP A 27 36.06 -19.57 24.11
CA ASP A 27 35.16 -18.70 23.35
C ASP A 27 34.50 -17.75 24.36
N ILE A 28 34.75 -16.46 24.19
CA ILE A 28 34.10 -15.43 24.99
C ILE A 28 32.60 -15.62 24.76
N PRO A 29 31.79 -15.82 25.81
CA PRO A 29 30.35 -15.87 25.64
C PRO A 29 29.91 -14.58 24.96
N VAL A 30 29.39 -14.69 23.74
CA VAL A 30 28.76 -13.55 23.06
C VAL A 30 27.48 -13.27 23.85
N GLU A 31 27.40 -12.10 24.47
CA GLU A 31 26.14 -11.69 25.11
C GLU A 31 25.04 -11.65 24.05
N PRO A 32 23.84 -12.20 24.34
CA PRO A 32 22.73 -12.14 23.41
C PRO A 32 22.40 -10.68 23.10
N VAL A 33 22.26 -10.35 21.82
CA VAL A 33 21.86 -9.02 21.38
C VAL A 33 20.34 -8.93 21.54
N GLU A 34 19.89 -8.05 22.42
CA GLU A 34 18.46 -7.76 22.60
C GLU A 34 18.01 -6.65 21.65
N TYR A 35 16.85 -6.86 21.02
CA TYR A 35 16.15 -5.93 20.15
C TYR A 35 14.82 -5.53 20.81
N THR A 36 14.45 -4.25 20.71
CA THR A 36 13.14 -3.76 21.17
C THR A 36 12.24 -3.57 19.97
N PHE A 37 11.23 -4.43 19.84
CA PHE A 37 10.17 -4.25 18.87
C PHE A 37 9.17 -3.20 19.37
N SER A 38 8.67 -2.39 18.44
CA SER A 38 7.67 -1.37 18.70
C SER A 38 6.74 -1.26 17.50
N LEU A 39 5.43 -1.29 17.75
CA LEU A 39 4.40 -1.05 16.75
C LEU A 39 3.43 0.02 17.24
N THR A 40 3.15 1.01 16.39
CA THR A 40 2.14 2.03 16.63
C THR A 40 0.92 1.75 15.77
N ALA A 41 -0.21 1.45 16.39
CA ALA A 41 -1.51 1.31 15.74
C ALA A 41 -2.32 2.59 15.88
N GLN A 42 -2.83 3.09 14.75
CA GLN A 42 -3.51 4.37 14.71
C GLN A 42 -4.69 4.40 13.73
N LEU A 43 -5.63 5.30 14.00
CA LEU A 43 -6.66 5.78 13.11
C LEU A 43 -6.26 7.18 12.62
N THR A 44 -6.45 7.48 11.34
CA THR A 44 -6.23 8.82 10.79
C THR A 44 -7.55 9.34 10.28
N ASN A 45 -7.94 10.51 10.76
CA ASN A 45 -9.23 11.11 10.43
C ASN A 45 -9.16 12.03 9.21
N ASP A 46 -10.28 12.68 8.88
CA ASP A 46 -10.45 13.39 7.61
C ASP A 46 -9.59 14.67 7.51
N CYS A 47 -9.10 15.17 8.64
CA CYS A 47 -8.16 16.29 8.69
C CYS A 47 -6.70 15.86 8.93
N GLY A 48 -6.39 14.56 8.80
CA GLY A 48 -5.04 14.01 8.91
C GLY A 48 -4.53 13.85 10.34
N VAL A 49 -5.40 13.93 11.35
CA VAL A 49 -5.01 13.73 12.76
C VAL A 49 -4.97 12.24 13.08
N ALA A 50 -3.78 11.76 13.43
CA ALA A 50 -3.58 10.42 13.93
C ALA A 50 -4.04 10.30 15.39
N SER A 51 -4.78 9.23 15.69
CA SER A 51 -5.29 8.87 17.01
C SER A 51 -4.97 7.41 17.32
N ALA A 52 -4.70 7.10 18.58
CA ALA A 52 -4.40 5.73 19.01
C ALA A 52 -5.54 4.75 18.66
N PHE A 53 -5.18 3.57 18.16
CA PHE A 53 -6.10 2.46 17.94
C PHE A 53 -5.75 1.28 18.84
N THR A 54 -6.67 0.91 19.72
CA THR A 54 -6.44 -0.11 20.77
C THR A 54 -7.07 -1.46 20.47
N ASP A 55 -7.98 -1.55 19.49
CA ASP A 55 -8.71 -2.78 19.17
C ASP A 55 -7.89 -3.64 18.18
N VAL A 56 -6.63 -3.85 18.55
CA VAL A 56 -5.65 -4.61 17.80
C VAL A 56 -4.73 -5.35 18.77
N GLU A 57 -4.39 -6.57 18.39
CA GLU A 57 -3.38 -7.37 19.06
C GLU A 57 -2.37 -7.91 18.07
N LEU A 58 -1.21 -8.29 18.60
CA LEU A 58 -0.09 -8.86 17.88
C LEU A 58 0.18 -10.27 18.39
N LEU A 59 0.17 -11.23 17.48
CA LEU A 59 0.60 -12.61 17.70
C LEU A 59 2.05 -12.74 17.23
N LEU A 60 2.99 -12.90 18.16
CA LEU A 60 4.38 -13.23 17.84
C LEU A 60 4.46 -14.72 17.51
N GLN A 61 5.07 -15.07 16.38
CA GLN A 61 5.02 -16.42 15.84
C GLN A 61 6.41 -16.95 15.49
N ASP A 62 6.54 -18.28 15.47
CA ASP A 62 7.76 -18.95 15.01
C ASP A 62 7.80 -19.11 13.47
N ASP A 63 8.81 -19.79 12.95
CA ASP A 63 8.97 -20.05 11.50
C ASP A 63 7.91 -20.98 10.90
N THR A 64 7.11 -21.64 11.74
CA THR A 64 5.97 -22.46 11.36
C THR A 64 4.62 -21.77 11.63
N TRP A 65 4.66 -20.47 11.91
CA TRP A 65 3.51 -19.63 12.23
C TRP A 65 2.75 -20.03 13.50
N GLN A 66 3.33 -20.87 14.36
CA GLN A 66 2.73 -21.18 15.65
C GLN A 66 2.93 -19.97 16.59
N THR A 67 1.87 -19.57 17.29
CA THR A 67 1.93 -18.45 18.23
C THR A 67 2.83 -18.78 19.41
N LEU A 68 3.84 -17.95 19.62
CA LEU A 68 4.74 -17.96 20.76
C LEU A 68 4.20 -17.12 21.91
N ASP A 69 3.70 -15.93 21.59
CA ASP A 69 3.16 -14.98 22.56
C ASP A 69 2.15 -14.02 21.91
N THR A 70 1.34 -13.36 22.73
CA THR A 70 0.29 -12.43 22.30
C THR A 70 0.41 -11.12 23.07
N TYR A 71 0.43 -10.01 22.35
CA TYR A 71 0.57 -8.67 22.90
C TYR A 71 -0.62 -7.80 22.52
N GLN A 72 -1.17 -7.08 23.49
CA GLN A 72 -2.26 -6.12 23.29
C GLN A 72 -1.70 -4.71 23.14
N ALA A 73 -2.37 -3.87 22.35
CA ALA A 73 -2.08 -2.45 22.31
C ALA A 73 -2.38 -1.79 23.67
N ASP A 74 -1.51 -0.88 24.09
CA ASP A 74 -1.76 -0.02 25.25
C ASP A 74 -2.73 1.12 24.91
N VAL A 75 -2.97 2.02 25.88
CA VAL A 75 -3.88 3.16 25.70
C VAL A 75 -3.44 4.17 24.61
N ASN A 76 -2.18 4.11 24.17
CA ASN A 76 -1.63 4.94 23.11
C ASN A 76 -1.58 4.18 21.77
N GLY A 77 -2.14 2.97 21.68
CA GLY A 77 -2.04 2.13 20.48
C GLY A 77 -0.64 1.53 20.31
N LEU A 78 0.19 1.53 21.36
CA LEU A 78 1.56 1.04 21.30
C LEU A 78 1.63 -0.43 21.74
N ILE A 79 2.29 -1.26 20.93
CA ILE A 79 2.69 -2.62 21.27
C ILE A 79 4.22 -2.66 21.33
N THR A 80 4.80 -3.11 22.44
CA THR A 80 6.26 -3.22 22.58
C THR A 80 6.67 -4.45 23.38
N PHE A 81 7.77 -5.07 22.96
CA PHE A 81 8.40 -6.19 23.66
C PHE A 81 9.88 -6.29 23.29
N VAL A 82 10.64 -7.05 24.09
CA VAL A 82 12.06 -7.32 23.85
C VAL A 82 12.23 -8.73 23.31
N THR A 83 13.10 -8.91 22.33
CA THR A 83 13.41 -10.20 21.71
C THR A 83 14.90 -10.30 21.40
N GLU A 84 15.45 -11.52 21.39
CA GLU A 84 16.82 -11.78 20.92
C GLU A 84 16.88 -11.99 19.39
N SER A 85 15.72 -12.11 18.73
CA SER A 85 15.62 -12.29 17.29
C SER A 85 15.63 -10.96 16.55
N GLU A 86 16.63 -10.75 15.68
CA GLU A 86 16.67 -9.58 14.80
C GLU A 86 15.49 -9.54 13.81
N PHE A 87 15.06 -10.73 13.35
CA PHE A 87 13.94 -10.90 12.44
C PHE A 87 12.87 -11.76 13.11
N ILE A 88 11.62 -11.32 13.03
CA ILE A 88 10.47 -11.97 13.66
C ILE A 88 9.34 -12.18 12.67
N ASN A 89 8.53 -13.20 12.92
CA ASN A 89 7.24 -13.38 12.25
C ASN A 89 6.15 -12.89 13.21
N TYR A 90 5.24 -12.06 12.74
CA TYR A 90 4.10 -11.64 13.56
C TYR A 90 2.84 -11.45 12.73
N THR A 91 1.70 -11.60 13.38
CA THR A 91 0.38 -11.33 12.81
C THR A 91 -0.36 -10.32 13.67
N LEU A 92 -0.86 -9.25 13.06
CA LEU A 92 -1.80 -8.33 13.66
C LEU A 92 -3.21 -8.87 13.43
N VAL A 93 -4.02 -8.84 14.48
CA VAL A 93 -5.47 -9.06 14.38
C VAL A 93 -6.15 -7.81 14.90
N ALA A 94 -6.80 -7.08 14.01
CA ALA A 94 -7.47 -5.83 14.32
C ALA A 94 -8.95 -5.91 13.99
N LYS A 95 -9.77 -5.23 14.80
CA LYS A 95 -11.14 -4.93 14.39
C LYS A 95 -11.12 -3.96 13.20
N ASP A 96 -12.03 -4.18 12.27
CA ASP A 96 -12.15 -3.41 11.03
C ASP A 96 -13.61 -3.03 10.80
N GLN A 97 -13.86 -1.82 10.32
CA GLN A 97 -15.21 -1.39 9.96
C GLN A 97 -15.17 -0.29 8.90
N GLN A 98 -15.83 -0.53 7.78
CA GLN A 98 -15.90 0.41 6.65
C GLN A 98 -17.34 0.90 6.43
N GLY A 99 -17.52 2.21 6.36
CA GLY A 99 -18.79 2.89 6.14
C GLY A 99 -19.87 2.51 7.16
N THR A 100 -20.87 1.75 6.70
CA THR A 100 -21.98 1.25 7.54
C THR A 100 -21.99 -0.27 7.63
N GLU A 101 -20.92 -0.92 7.16
CA GLU A 101 -20.78 -2.37 7.23
C GLU A 101 -20.65 -2.84 8.68
N ALA A 102 -20.93 -4.13 8.90
CA ALA A 102 -20.74 -4.75 10.20
C ALA A 102 -19.26 -4.74 10.60
N GLU A 103 -18.99 -4.69 11.90
CA GLU A 103 -17.63 -4.90 12.42
C GLU A 103 -17.08 -6.24 11.92
N GLY A 104 -15.82 -6.23 11.51
CA GLY A 104 -15.10 -7.37 10.98
C GLY A 104 -13.67 -7.45 11.48
N LEU A 105 -12.85 -8.23 10.78
CA LEU A 105 -11.44 -8.42 11.08
C LEU A 105 -10.53 -8.05 9.92
N ASN A 106 -9.48 -7.30 10.24
CA ASN A 106 -8.32 -7.10 9.37
C ASN A 106 -7.12 -7.82 10.00
N VAL A 107 -6.68 -8.89 9.34
CA VAL A 107 -5.53 -9.68 9.76
C VAL A 107 -4.34 -9.34 8.86
N VAL A 108 -3.18 -9.10 9.45
CA VAL A 108 -1.97 -8.72 8.69
C VAL A 108 -0.75 -9.45 9.22
N SER A 109 -0.13 -10.29 8.39
CA SER A 109 1.06 -11.05 8.76
C SER A 109 2.31 -10.53 8.07
N TYR A 110 3.39 -10.44 8.83
CA TYR A 110 4.71 -10.02 8.36
C TYR A 110 5.71 -11.15 8.58
N TYR A 111 6.34 -11.61 7.51
CA TYR A 111 7.38 -12.63 7.55
C TYR A 111 8.77 -11.99 7.66
N GLN A 112 9.58 -12.42 8.62
CA GLN A 112 10.96 -11.94 8.81
C GLN A 112 11.07 -10.41 8.90
N ALA A 113 10.12 -9.79 9.60
CA ALA A 113 10.11 -8.37 9.91
C ALA A 113 11.27 -8.00 10.84
N ASN A 114 11.88 -6.85 10.63
CA ASN A 114 13.04 -6.43 11.42
C ASN A 114 12.59 -5.84 12.77
N SER A 115 12.99 -6.48 13.87
CA SER A 115 12.64 -6.13 15.25
C SER A 115 13.09 -4.73 15.66
N ALA A 116 14.12 -4.16 15.02
CA ALA A 116 14.64 -2.83 15.34
C ALA A 116 13.96 -1.70 14.55
N THR A 117 13.08 -2.02 13.60
CA THR A 117 12.35 -1.01 12.84
C THR A 117 11.02 -0.71 13.52
N PRO A 118 10.74 0.56 13.87
CA PRO A 118 9.41 0.97 14.33
C PRO A 118 8.36 0.58 13.28
N SER A 119 7.39 -0.23 13.70
CA SER A 119 6.31 -0.66 12.83
C SER A 119 5.09 0.24 12.99
N HIS A 120 4.30 0.38 11.92
CA HIS A 120 3.13 1.23 11.88
C HIS A 120 1.95 0.45 11.29
N TYR A 121 0.81 0.54 11.96
CA TYR A 121 -0.44 -0.05 11.52
C TYR A 121 -1.52 1.03 11.40
N GLN A 122 -2.02 1.24 10.18
CA GLN A 122 -3.14 2.12 9.91
C GLN A 122 -4.43 1.29 9.95
N ALA A 123 -5.22 1.45 11.01
CA ALA A 123 -6.51 0.81 11.15
C ALA A 123 -7.57 1.53 10.29
N GLN A 124 -8.65 0.81 9.96
CA GLN A 124 -9.88 1.35 9.39
C GLN A 124 -11.05 1.03 10.32
N PHE A 125 -11.67 2.06 10.89
CA PHE A 125 -12.83 1.89 11.76
C PHE A 125 -13.68 3.17 11.76
N ASP A 126 -14.56 3.29 10.76
CA ASP A 126 -15.23 4.54 10.41
C ASP A 126 -16.09 5.11 11.54
N ASN A 127 -16.78 4.27 12.29
CA ASN A 127 -17.59 4.72 13.43
C ASN A 127 -16.76 5.43 14.52
N LYS A 128 -15.51 5.02 14.74
CA LYS A 128 -14.60 5.70 15.68
C LYS A 128 -13.99 6.95 15.06
N LEU A 129 -13.84 6.98 13.74
CA LEU A 129 -13.38 8.15 13.01
C LEU A 129 -14.44 9.26 13.02
N ASP A 130 -15.73 8.94 12.93
CA ASP A 130 -16.82 9.92 13.04
C ASP A 130 -16.75 10.69 14.37
N ASP A 131 -16.63 9.97 15.49
CA ASP A 131 -16.47 10.57 16.82
C ASP A 131 -15.21 11.45 16.90
N LEU A 132 -14.09 11.02 16.31
CA LEU A 132 -12.85 11.79 16.25
C LEU A 132 -12.98 13.03 15.37
N ASN A 133 -13.63 12.91 14.22
CA ASN A 133 -13.89 13.97 13.26
C ASN A 133 -14.71 15.09 13.92
N GLU A 134 -15.77 14.75 14.66
CA GLU A 134 -16.61 15.73 15.36
C GLU A 134 -15.84 16.57 16.41
N ILE A 135 -14.79 16.02 17.00
CA ILE A 135 -14.05 16.65 18.11
C ILE A 135 -12.79 17.38 17.63
N THR A 136 -12.17 16.91 16.54
CA THR A 136 -10.82 17.37 16.14
C THR A 136 -10.77 18.04 14.77
N CYS A 137 -11.78 17.82 13.91
CA CYS A 137 -11.83 18.40 12.58
C CYS A 137 -12.94 19.45 12.46
N GLU A 138 -12.65 20.49 11.69
CA GLU A 138 -13.63 21.39 11.11
C GLU A 138 -13.76 21.03 9.63
N CYS A 139 -14.84 20.34 9.28
CA CYS A 139 -15.17 20.01 7.89
C CYS A 139 -16.31 20.89 7.39
N VAL A 140 -16.12 21.49 6.23
CA VAL A 140 -17.10 22.33 5.54
C VAL A 140 -17.46 21.71 4.21
N LYS A 141 -18.75 21.73 3.89
CA LYS A 141 -19.29 21.31 2.60
C LYS A 141 -19.97 22.48 1.93
N GLN A 142 -19.46 22.90 0.79
CA GLN A 142 -19.99 24.04 0.06
C GLN A 142 -19.78 23.89 -1.43
N ASP A 143 -20.61 24.56 -2.22
CA ASP A 143 -20.38 24.67 -3.65
C ASP A 143 -19.27 25.69 -3.94
N LEU A 144 -18.44 25.39 -4.94
CA LEU A 144 -17.36 26.24 -5.41
C LEU A 144 -17.63 26.70 -6.83
N LYS A 145 -17.65 28.01 -7.03
CA LYS A 145 -17.75 28.64 -8.34
C LYS A 145 -16.36 29.01 -8.85
N LEU A 146 -15.93 28.30 -9.88
CA LEU A 146 -14.68 28.57 -10.58
C LEU A 146 -14.92 29.51 -11.75
N THR A 147 -14.35 30.71 -11.69
CA THR A 147 -14.32 31.65 -12.81
C THR A 147 -13.05 31.45 -13.61
N HIS A 148 -13.17 31.35 -14.94
CA HIS A 148 -12.06 31.03 -15.82
C HIS A 148 -12.22 31.68 -17.19
N ARG A 149 -11.18 31.57 -18.05
CA ARG A 149 -11.28 31.99 -19.45
C ARG A 149 -12.37 31.21 -20.19
N SER A 150 -12.93 31.78 -21.24
CA SER A 150 -14.04 31.15 -21.97
C SER A 150 -13.63 29.85 -22.68
N PHE A 151 -14.41 28.79 -22.49
CA PHE A 151 -14.36 27.55 -23.24
C PHE A 151 -15.52 27.49 -24.24
N ALA A 152 -15.26 26.94 -25.42
CA ALA A 152 -16.31 26.53 -26.35
C ALA A 152 -16.90 25.17 -25.95
N ALA A 153 -16.06 24.27 -25.44
CA ALA A 153 -16.45 22.98 -24.87
C ALA A 153 -15.50 22.60 -23.74
N GLN A 154 -16.05 22.12 -22.61
CA GLN A 154 -15.27 21.53 -21.52
C GLN A 154 -15.26 20.02 -21.67
N THR A 155 -14.11 19.39 -21.47
CA THR A 155 -13.90 17.95 -21.65
C THR A 155 -13.57 17.24 -20.36
N SER A 156 -12.93 17.91 -19.40
CA SER A 156 -12.63 17.33 -18.10
C SER A 156 -12.63 18.41 -17.02
N VAL A 157 -12.99 17.99 -15.81
CA VAL A 157 -12.92 18.76 -14.58
C VAL A 157 -12.25 17.89 -13.52
N THR A 158 -11.32 18.45 -12.77
CA THR A 158 -10.60 17.72 -11.72
C THR A 158 -10.38 18.60 -10.50
N SER A 159 -10.20 17.97 -9.35
CA SER A 159 -9.90 18.65 -8.09
C SER A 159 -9.04 17.74 -7.21
N SER A 160 -8.26 18.36 -6.33
CA SER A 160 -7.57 17.66 -5.24
C SER A 160 -8.48 17.37 -4.04
N LEU A 161 -9.72 17.88 -4.06
CA LEU A 161 -10.74 17.64 -3.04
C LEU A 161 -11.91 16.85 -3.64
N ASP A 162 -12.60 16.12 -2.78
CA ASP A 162 -13.84 15.45 -3.15
C ASP A 162 -14.96 16.46 -3.44
N PHE A 163 -15.73 16.18 -4.49
CA PHE A 163 -16.93 16.92 -4.87
C PHE A 163 -17.97 15.95 -5.43
N ALA A 164 -19.26 16.31 -5.34
CA ALA A 164 -20.35 15.42 -5.74
C ALA A 164 -20.58 15.42 -7.26
N SER A 165 -20.51 16.61 -7.88
CA SER A 165 -20.76 16.81 -9.30
C SER A 165 -20.21 18.16 -9.76
N SER A 166 -20.16 18.36 -11.08
CA SER A 166 -19.84 19.66 -11.66
C SER A 166 -20.87 20.04 -12.74
N SER A 167 -21.07 21.35 -12.93
CA SER A 167 -21.95 21.87 -13.96
C SER A 167 -21.41 23.16 -14.58
N ILE A 168 -21.62 23.31 -15.89
CA ILE A 168 -21.23 24.51 -16.63
C ILE A 168 -22.33 25.55 -16.46
N ILE A 169 -22.01 26.68 -15.82
CA ILE A 169 -22.96 27.81 -15.69
C ILE A 169 -23.00 28.60 -17.00
N ASP A 170 -21.81 28.98 -17.48
CA ASP A 170 -21.61 29.66 -18.76
C ASP A 170 -20.21 29.36 -19.31
N SER A 171 -19.85 29.94 -20.46
CA SER A 171 -18.55 29.68 -21.09
C SER A 171 -17.32 29.97 -20.21
N GLY A 172 -17.43 30.88 -19.24
CA GLY A 172 -16.32 31.32 -18.37
C GLY A 172 -16.51 30.94 -16.90
N THR A 173 -17.50 30.10 -16.59
CA THR A 173 -17.85 29.77 -15.21
C THR A 173 -18.32 28.33 -15.09
N THR A 174 -17.73 27.62 -14.13
CA THR A 174 -18.09 26.24 -13.78
C THR A 174 -18.34 26.13 -12.28
N LEU A 175 -19.36 25.37 -11.91
CA LEU A 175 -19.73 25.06 -10.54
C LEU A 175 -19.25 23.66 -10.18
N PHE A 176 -18.57 23.54 -9.05
CA PHE A 176 -18.30 22.28 -8.37
C PHE A 176 -19.27 22.19 -7.19
N GLU A 177 -20.09 21.15 -7.16
CA GLU A 177 -21.17 20.99 -6.20
C GLU A 177 -20.75 20.08 -5.05
N GLY A 178 -21.07 20.49 -3.82
CA GLY A 178 -20.82 19.72 -2.62
C GLY A 178 -19.34 19.43 -2.36
N VAL A 179 -18.46 20.38 -2.66
CA VAL A 179 -17.02 20.30 -2.36
C VAL A 179 -16.84 20.19 -0.86
N ARG A 180 -16.02 19.23 -0.42
CA ARG A 180 -15.71 19.01 0.99
C ARG A 180 -14.27 19.36 1.28
N ALA A 181 -14.04 20.22 2.27
CA ALA A 181 -12.71 20.53 2.80
C ALA A 181 -12.71 20.33 4.32
N CYS A 182 -11.61 19.80 4.86
CA CYS A 182 -11.45 19.58 6.30
C CYS A 182 -10.13 20.17 6.76
N LYS A 183 -10.11 20.73 7.97
CA LYS A 183 -8.90 21.13 8.68
C LYS A 183 -9.00 20.73 10.15
N THR A 184 -7.89 20.78 10.87
CA THR A 184 -7.94 20.69 12.33
C THR A 184 -8.55 21.97 12.92
N LEU A 185 -9.12 21.92 14.13
CA LEU A 185 -9.78 23.07 14.75
C LEU A 185 -8.92 24.36 14.76
N ASP A 186 -7.64 24.23 15.10
CA ASP A 186 -6.66 25.33 15.14
C ASP A 186 -5.73 25.36 13.90
N GLY A 187 -6.02 24.53 12.89
CA GLY A 187 -5.20 24.37 11.70
C GLY A 187 -5.49 25.39 10.60
N VAL A 188 -4.71 25.26 9.53
CA VAL A 188 -4.97 25.90 8.25
C VAL A 188 -5.71 24.93 7.33
N TRP A 189 -6.44 25.47 6.36
CA TRP A 189 -7.04 24.63 5.33
C TRP A 189 -5.95 24.03 4.43
N PRO A 190 -6.17 22.82 3.90
CA PRO A 190 -5.23 22.22 2.97
C PRO A 190 -5.19 23.02 1.67
N LEU A 191 -3.99 23.21 1.13
CA LEU A 191 -3.83 23.72 -0.22
C LEU A 191 -4.55 22.79 -1.19
N SER A 192 -5.53 23.33 -1.90
CA SER A 192 -6.40 22.56 -2.78
C SER A 192 -6.41 23.16 -4.18
N SER A 193 -6.61 22.34 -5.21
CA SER A 193 -6.72 22.82 -6.58
C SER A 193 -8.00 22.37 -7.27
N PHE A 194 -8.44 23.18 -8.23
CA PHE A 194 -9.57 22.91 -9.12
C PHE A 194 -9.12 23.25 -10.54
N SER A 195 -9.32 22.32 -11.47
CA SER A 195 -8.87 22.44 -12.85
C SER A 195 -9.94 22.03 -13.84
N ILE A 196 -9.88 22.66 -15.02
CA ILE A 196 -10.75 22.41 -16.16
C ILE A 196 -9.90 22.32 -17.41
N SER A 197 -10.16 21.32 -18.24
CA SER A 197 -9.62 21.21 -19.58
C SER A 197 -10.73 21.15 -20.62
N GLY A 198 -10.41 21.56 -21.85
CA GLY A 198 -11.38 21.68 -22.92
C GLY A 198 -10.80 22.40 -24.13
N ARG A 199 -11.69 22.97 -24.96
CA ARG A 199 -11.33 23.71 -26.17
C ARG A 199 -11.80 25.14 -26.14
N ASP A 200 -10.99 26.04 -26.70
CA ASP A 200 -11.37 27.43 -26.93
C ASP A 200 -12.22 27.59 -28.21
N ILE A 201 -12.61 28.82 -28.52
CA ILE A 201 -13.40 29.16 -29.71
C ILE A 201 -12.69 28.88 -31.05
N ASN A 202 -11.38 28.62 -31.03
CA ASN A 202 -10.57 28.29 -32.20
C ASN A 202 -10.26 26.78 -32.26
N GLU A 203 -10.96 25.96 -31.48
CA GLU A 203 -10.72 24.51 -31.33
C GLU A 203 -9.34 24.15 -30.76
N LYS A 204 -8.65 25.10 -30.11
CA LYS A 204 -7.38 24.83 -29.44
C LYS A 204 -7.64 24.24 -28.06
N SER A 205 -6.98 23.12 -27.76
CA SER A 205 -6.96 22.53 -26.42
C SER A 205 -6.36 23.52 -25.40
N ILE A 206 -7.07 23.73 -24.31
CA ILE A 206 -6.70 24.65 -23.24
C ILE A 206 -7.04 24.04 -21.88
N GLY A 207 -6.18 24.29 -20.89
CA GLY A 207 -6.42 23.95 -19.48
C GLY A 207 -6.27 25.19 -18.61
N VAL A 208 -7.03 25.24 -17.52
CA VAL A 208 -6.92 26.27 -16.48
C VAL A 208 -7.10 25.67 -15.11
N ALA A 209 -6.43 26.24 -14.12
CA ALA A 209 -6.53 25.82 -12.74
C ALA A 209 -6.50 27.01 -11.77
N GLY A 210 -7.01 26.80 -10.57
CA GLY A 210 -6.82 27.71 -9.44
C GLY A 210 -6.48 26.92 -8.18
N PHE A 211 -5.70 27.57 -7.31
CA PHE A 211 -5.41 27.08 -5.96
C PHE A 211 -6.27 27.83 -4.93
N ILE A 212 -6.72 27.12 -3.90
CA ILE A 212 -7.45 27.67 -2.77
C ILE A 212 -6.94 27.05 -1.47
N ASP A 213 -6.67 27.90 -0.50
CA ASP A 213 -6.27 27.57 0.88
C ASP A 213 -7.10 28.39 1.90
N GLU A 214 -8.10 29.13 1.43
CA GLU A 214 -9.04 29.91 2.24
C GLU A 214 -10.48 29.65 1.80
N PHE A 215 -11.25 28.97 2.66
CA PHE A 215 -12.62 28.53 2.35
C PHE A 215 -13.67 29.50 2.90
N THR A 216 -13.56 30.77 2.53
CA THR A 216 -14.52 31.82 2.94
C THR A 216 -15.73 31.88 2.00
N VAL A 217 -16.94 31.84 2.59
CA VAL A 217 -18.18 31.92 1.82
C VAL A 217 -18.55 33.35 1.48
N ASN A 218 -19.03 33.59 0.27
CA ASN A 218 -19.60 34.87 -0.14
C ASN A 218 -21.05 35.05 0.37
N ASP A 219 -21.69 36.17 0.04
CA ASP A 219 -23.09 36.47 0.40
C ASP A 219 -24.12 35.48 -0.17
N GLU A 220 -23.74 34.72 -1.20
CA GLU A 220 -24.56 33.67 -1.83
C GLU A 220 -24.31 32.28 -1.19
N GLY A 221 -23.41 32.20 -0.21
CA GLY A 221 -22.99 30.94 0.37
C GLY A 221 -22.15 30.10 -0.59
N LEU A 222 -21.30 30.70 -1.42
CA LEU A 222 -20.42 30.00 -2.37
C LEU A 222 -18.96 30.30 -2.07
N TRP A 223 -18.09 29.32 -2.32
CA TRP A 223 -16.66 29.59 -2.48
C TRP A 223 -16.39 30.14 -3.87
N LEU A 224 -15.60 31.21 -3.95
CA LEU A 224 -15.23 31.83 -5.22
C LEU A 224 -13.75 31.60 -5.49
N LEU A 225 -13.46 31.01 -6.64
CA LEU A 225 -12.10 30.78 -7.09
C LEU A 225 -11.92 31.30 -8.52
N SER A 226 -10.79 31.95 -8.79
CA SER A 226 -10.39 32.33 -10.14
C SER A 226 -9.31 31.37 -10.63
N ALA A 227 -9.51 30.77 -11.80
CA ALA A 227 -8.52 29.92 -12.44
C ALA A 227 -7.50 30.79 -13.19
N LEU A 228 -6.35 31.03 -12.57
CA LEU A 228 -5.29 31.89 -13.09
C LEU A 228 -4.07 31.11 -13.58
N GLU A 229 -3.98 29.83 -13.24
CA GLU A 229 -2.92 28.94 -13.71
C GLU A 229 -3.35 28.36 -15.06
N PHE A 230 -2.42 28.31 -16.00
CA PHE A 230 -2.67 27.83 -17.35
C PHE A 230 -1.89 26.57 -17.60
N ALA A 231 -2.54 25.59 -18.20
CA ALA A 231 -1.84 24.39 -18.63
C ALA A 231 -1.04 24.66 -19.91
N ASP A 232 0.16 24.09 -19.95
CA ASP A 232 1.03 24.03 -21.10
C ASP A 232 0.83 22.70 -21.84
N GLU A 233 1.02 22.72 -23.16
CA GLU A 233 0.93 21.51 -23.97
C GLU A 233 2.25 20.74 -23.88
N PHE A 234 2.21 19.54 -23.33
CA PHE A 234 3.32 18.62 -23.27
C PHE A 234 3.20 17.60 -24.40
N GLN A 235 4.22 17.52 -25.26
CA GLN A 235 4.24 16.56 -26.36
C GLN A 235 4.66 15.18 -25.84
N LEU A 236 3.80 14.19 -26.04
CA LEU A 236 4.12 12.80 -25.72
C LEU A 236 5.09 12.27 -26.76
N THR A 237 6.17 11.63 -26.29
CA THR A 237 7.19 11.05 -27.17
C THR A 237 6.91 9.56 -27.33
N PRO A 238 6.57 9.05 -28.53
CA PRO A 238 6.37 7.62 -28.75
C PRO A 238 7.66 6.81 -28.54
N PRO A 239 7.56 5.54 -28.09
CA PRO A 239 6.33 4.86 -27.69
C PRO A 239 5.85 5.30 -26.30
N TYR A 240 4.54 5.44 -26.14
CA TYR A 240 3.89 5.65 -24.85
C TYR A 240 2.72 4.67 -24.69
N GLN A 241 2.29 4.46 -23.44
CA GLN A 241 1.14 3.62 -23.10
C GLN A 241 0.07 4.46 -22.41
N GLU A 242 -1.14 3.90 -22.32
CA GLU A 242 -2.19 4.49 -21.48
C GLU A 242 -1.68 4.62 -20.04
N THR A 243 -1.77 5.83 -19.52
CA THR A 243 -1.11 6.22 -18.27
C THR A 243 -2.01 7.19 -17.52
N SER A 244 -2.13 7.04 -16.21
CA SER A 244 -2.67 8.10 -15.34
C SER A 244 -1.53 8.87 -14.71
N THR A 245 -1.62 10.19 -14.67
CA THR A 245 -0.61 11.05 -14.04
C THR A 245 -1.27 12.12 -13.18
N ASN A 246 -0.58 12.55 -12.14
CA ASN A 246 -0.95 13.66 -11.27
C ASN A 246 0.33 14.43 -10.85
N GLN A 247 0.14 15.59 -10.23
CA GLN A 247 1.19 16.28 -9.50
C GLN A 247 0.97 16.12 -8.00
N ILE A 248 1.96 15.63 -7.27
CA ILE A 248 1.99 15.61 -5.81
C ILE A 248 2.59 16.94 -5.34
N ILE A 249 1.78 17.74 -4.65
CA ILE A 249 2.18 19.02 -4.04
C ILE A 249 1.81 18.94 -2.56
N GLN A 250 2.78 19.16 -1.67
CA GLN A 250 2.58 19.07 -0.22
C GLN A 250 1.90 17.75 0.23
N GLY A 251 2.23 16.65 -0.44
CA GLY A 251 1.68 15.31 -0.15
C GLY A 251 0.26 15.07 -0.66
N THR A 252 -0.36 16.03 -1.35
CA THR A 252 -1.70 15.89 -1.93
C THR A 252 -1.61 15.76 -3.45
N GLU A 253 -2.50 14.97 -4.05
CA GLU A 253 -2.60 14.81 -5.49
C GLU A 253 -3.38 15.98 -6.12
N HIS A 254 -2.80 16.59 -7.15
CA HIS A 254 -3.39 17.69 -7.91
C HIS A 254 -3.36 17.35 -9.41
N PHE A 255 -4.29 17.95 -10.16
CA PHE A 255 -4.27 17.96 -11.63
C PHE A 255 -4.23 16.58 -12.29
N SER A 256 -4.94 15.60 -11.72
CA SER A 256 -5.00 14.25 -12.27
C SER A 256 -5.48 14.28 -13.73
N VAL A 257 -4.81 13.52 -14.58
CA VAL A 257 -5.14 13.38 -16.00
C VAL A 257 -4.83 11.96 -16.48
N GLU A 258 -5.68 11.45 -17.36
CA GLU A 258 -5.48 10.18 -18.04
C GLU A 258 -5.00 10.44 -19.46
N VAL A 259 -3.98 9.69 -19.88
CA VAL A 259 -3.44 9.70 -21.23
C VAL A 259 -3.99 8.48 -21.98
N ALA A 260 -4.70 8.71 -23.07
CA ALA A 260 -5.23 7.63 -23.91
C ALA A 260 -4.22 7.16 -24.97
N LYS A 261 -4.38 5.93 -25.49
CA LYS A 261 -3.44 5.28 -26.42
C LYS A 261 -3.07 6.08 -27.67
N ASP A 262 -3.98 6.93 -28.16
CA ASP A 262 -3.80 7.69 -29.40
C ASP A 262 -3.53 9.19 -29.16
N GLU A 263 -3.34 9.61 -27.90
CA GLU A 263 -3.07 11.02 -27.58
C GLU A 263 -1.61 11.41 -27.87
N GLN A 264 -1.43 12.49 -28.63
CA GLN A 264 -0.10 12.96 -29.03
C GLN A 264 0.48 14.00 -28.06
N SER A 265 -0.38 14.61 -27.25
CA SER A 265 -0.01 15.59 -26.26
C SER A 265 -1.02 15.59 -25.12
N LEU A 266 -0.59 16.08 -23.97
CA LEU A 266 -1.44 16.33 -22.82
C LEU A 266 -1.27 17.76 -22.32
N LEU A 267 -2.22 18.22 -21.53
CA LEU A 267 -2.15 19.50 -20.85
C LEU A 267 -1.62 19.27 -19.42
N ILE A 268 -0.49 19.89 -19.09
CA ILE A 268 0.12 19.85 -17.75
C ILE A 268 0.25 21.24 -17.17
N PHE A 269 0.14 21.36 -15.85
CA PHE A 269 0.26 22.64 -15.15
C PHE A 269 1.70 22.84 -14.67
N ASP A 270 2.61 23.21 -15.57
CA ASP A 270 4.04 23.40 -15.23
C ASP A 270 4.37 24.84 -14.83
N THR A 271 3.41 25.74 -14.99
CA THR A 271 3.55 27.16 -14.68
C THR A 271 2.56 27.52 -13.57
N HIS A 272 2.98 27.37 -12.31
CA HIS A 272 2.21 27.76 -11.12
C HIS A 272 3.14 28.01 -9.91
N PRO A 273 2.64 28.64 -8.81
CA PRO A 273 3.47 29.02 -7.66
C PRO A 273 4.17 27.86 -6.93
N TYR A 274 3.67 26.64 -7.07
CA TYR A 274 4.14 25.45 -6.34
C TYR A 274 4.98 24.48 -7.18
N VAL A 275 5.30 24.82 -8.44
CA VAL A 275 5.99 23.90 -9.36
C VAL A 275 7.35 23.43 -8.82
N SER A 276 8.05 24.26 -8.04
CA SER A 276 9.38 23.92 -7.51
C SER A 276 9.36 22.80 -6.46
N GLU A 277 8.19 22.50 -5.87
CA GLU A 277 8.00 21.42 -4.89
C GLU A 277 7.10 20.29 -5.41
N ALA A 278 6.65 20.38 -6.66
CA ALA A 278 5.78 19.40 -7.28
C ALA A 278 6.57 18.17 -7.77
N TYR A 279 6.00 16.99 -7.56
CA TYR A 279 6.45 15.74 -8.17
C TYR A 279 5.37 15.21 -9.11
N TYR A 280 5.74 14.73 -10.29
CA TYR A 280 4.85 14.00 -11.17
C TYR A 280 4.84 12.54 -10.78
N GLN A 281 3.68 12.01 -10.42
CA GLN A 281 3.49 10.57 -10.25
C GLN A 281 2.66 10.04 -11.41
N SER A 282 3.24 9.11 -12.15
CA SER A 282 2.60 8.47 -13.30
C SER A 282 2.51 6.96 -13.08
N HIS A 283 1.42 6.38 -13.54
CA HIS A 283 1.13 4.95 -13.46
C HIS A 283 0.70 4.42 -14.82
N ALA A 284 1.35 3.38 -15.30
CA ALA A 284 0.93 2.62 -16.47
C ALA A 284 0.55 1.20 -16.05
N SER A 285 -0.44 0.62 -16.74
CA SER A 285 -0.81 -0.78 -16.53
C SER A 285 -1.15 -1.50 -17.82
N VAL A 286 -0.85 -2.80 -17.87
CA VAL A 286 -1.28 -3.71 -18.95
C VAL A 286 -2.08 -4.83 -18.30
N THR A 287 -3.34 -4.98 -18.73
CA THR A 287 -4.24 -6.03 -18.24
C THR A 287 -4.32 -7.18 -19.23
N PHE A 288 -4.15 -8.40 -18.71
CA PHE A 288 -4.39 -9.66 -19.40
C PHE A 288 -5.62 -10.30 -18.76
N VAL A 289 -6.57 -10.73 -19.58
CA VAL A 289 -7.77 -11.43 -19.12
C VAL A 289 -7.64 -12.90 -19.56
N PRO A 290 -7.28 -13.80 -18.63
CA PRO A 290 -7.30 -15.25 -18.85
C PRO A 290 -8.69 -15.76 -19.26
N SER A 291 -8.77 -17.04 -19.62
CA SER A 291 -10.07 -17.67 -19.90
C SER A 291 -10.90 -17.82 -18.61
N ASP A 292 -11.99 -17.04 -18.50
CA ASP A 292 -12.95 -17.14 -17.41
C ASP A 292 -13.81 -18.42 -17.47
N SER A 293 -14.22 -18.90 -16.30
CA SER A 293 -15.24 -19.94 -16.15
C SER A 293 -16.40 -19.43 -15.30
N ILE A 294 -17.55 -20.13 -15.33
CA ILE A 294 -18.69 -19.77 -14.47
C ILE A 294 -18.41 -19.93 -12.96
N PHE A 295 -17.29 -20.56 -12.58
CA PHE A 295 -16.92 -20.84 -11.19
C PHE A 295 -15.62 -20.13 -10.76
N ARG A 296 -14.96 -19.41 -11.68
CA ARG A 296 -13.69 -18.76 -11.39
C ARG A 296 -13.41 -17.73 -12.46
N SER A 297 -13.11 -16.51 -12.03
CA SER A 297 -12.54 -15.47 -12.90
C SER A 297 -11.15 -15.12 -12.43
N SER A 298 -10.28 -14.76 -13.36
CA SER A 298 -8.96 -14.25 -13.03
C SER A 298 -8.61 -13.03 -13.87
N VAL A 299 -7.80 -12.14 -13.29
CA VAL A 299 -7.27 -10.97 -13.98
C VAL A 299 -5.80 -10.87 -13.63
N ILE A 300 -4.95 -10.75 -14.66
CA ILE A 300 -3.52 -10.55 -14.48
C ILE A 300 -3.17 -9.14 -14.94
N LYS A 301 -2.38 -8.41 -14.16
CA LYS A 301 -1.92 -7.06 -14.53
C LYS A 301 -0.43 -6.90 -14.34
N ASN A 302 0.21 -6.15 -15.22
CA ASN A 302 1.49 -5.52 -14.95
C ASN A 302 1.25 -4.06 -14.63
N HIS A 303 1.98 -3.55 -13.64
CA HIS A 303 1.96 -2.14 -13.23
C HIS A 303 3.38 -1.58 -13.26
N HIS A 304 3.50 -0.30 -13.59
CA HIS A 304 4.71 0.49 -13.43
C HIS A 304 4.31 1.85 -12.87
N GLN A 305 5.02 2.33 -11.85
CA GLN A 305 4.92 3.68 -11.28
C GLN A 305 6.27 4.40 -11.34
N ILE A 306 6.25 5.67 -11.72
CA ILE A 306 7.39 6.60 -11.60
C ILE A 306 6.94 7.86 -10.88
N ILE A 307 7.72 8.28 -9.87
CA ILE A 307 7.59 9.57 -9.18
C ILE A 307 8.87 10.38 -9.46
N SER A 308 8.73 11.53 -10.14
CA SER A 308 9.87 12.37 -10.52
C SER A 308 9.49 13.85 -10.50
N PRO A 309 10.42 14.78 -10.15
CA PRO A 309 10.22 16.21 -10.37
C PRO A 309 10.14 16.60 -11.85
N SER A 310 10.44 15.68 -12.79
CA SER A 310 10.36 15.89 -14.23
C SER A 310 9.14 15.19 -14.83
N ALA A 311 8.28 15.97 -15.49
CA ALA A 311 7.16 15.43 -16.27
C ALA A 311 7.65 14.46 -17.36
N GLU A 312 8.75 14.79 -18.05
CA GLU A 312 9.32 13.97 -19.12
C GLU A 312 9.77 12.59 -18.62
N GLU A 313 10.40 12.54 -17.44
CA GLU A 313 10.81 11.27 -16.85
C GLU A 313 9.61 10.45 -16.39
N SER A 314 8.67 11.10 -15.67
CA SER A 314 7.47 10.44 -15.14
C SER A 314 6.58 9.87 -16.25
N LEU A 315 6.39 10.62 -17.34
CA LEU A 315 5.53 10.24 -18.46
C LEU A 315 6.20 9.32 -19.49
N SER A 316 7.51 9.05 -19.36
CA SER A 316 8.20 8.03 -20.15
C SER A 316 7.86 6.59 -19.73
N ILE A 317 6.93 6.45 -18.78
CA ILE A 317 6.58 5.20 -18.14
C ILE A 317 5.89 4.22 -19.09
N MET A 318 6.27 2.95 -18.97
CA MET A 318 5.65 1.84 -19.69
C MET A 318 5.61 0.59 -18.80
N ALA A 319 4.42 0.01 -18.64
CA ALA A 319 4.26 -1.30 -18.04
C ALA A 319 4.62 -2.41 -19.04
N SER A 320 5.06 -3.55 -18.50
CA SER A 320 5.45 -4.70 -19.33
C SER A 320 4.25 -5.23 -20.13
N GLU A 321 4.44 -5.38 -21.44
CA GLU A 321 3.45 -6.01 -22.34
C GLU A 321 3.54 -7.55 -22.33
N TYR A 322 4.52 -8.11 -21.63
CA TYR A 322 4.65 -9.56 -21.45
C TYR A 322 3.84 -10.03 -20.26
N GLN A 323 2.92 -10.96 -20.50
CA GLN A 323 2.13 -11.59 -19.45
C GLN A 323 3.05 -12.26 -18.41
N PRO A 324 2.90 -11.95 -17.11
CA PRO A 324 3.58 -12.66 -16.03
C PRO A 324 3.35 -14.17 -16.09
N ALA A 325 4.39 -14.93 -15.76
CA ALA A 325 4.37 -16.39 -15.80
C ALA A 325 3.68 -17.02 -14.57
N PHE A 326 2.46 -16.57 -14.25
CA PHE A 326 1.56 -17.30 -13.36
C PHE A 326 1.15 -18.63 -14.02
N ASN A 327 0.90 -19.69 -13.24
CA ASN A 327 0.62 -21.04 -13.72
C ASN A 327 -0.82 -21.18 -14.25
N GLU A 328 -1.16 -20.43 -15.30
CA GLU A 328 -2.46 -20.51 -15.96
C GLU A 328 -2.69 -21.90 -16.60
N PRO A 329 -3.89 -22.48 -16.52
CA PRO A 329 -5.12 -21.98 -15.88
C PRO A 329 -5.31 -22.44 -14.42
N TYR A 330 -4.33 -23.15 -13.86
CA TYR A 330 -4.46 -23.81 -12.56
C TYR A 330 -4.30 -22.84 -11.39
N PHE A 331 -3.35 -21.92 -11.50
CA PHE A 331 -2.93 -20.98 -10.45
C PHE A 331 -2.72 -21.71 -9.11
N ASP A 332 -1.85 -22.72 -9.14
CA ASP A 332 -1.51 -23.61 -8.03
C ASP A 332 -0.19 -23.18 -7.35
N GLU A 333 0.19 -21.91 -7.49
CA GLU A 333 1.36 -21.35 -6.80
C GLU A 333 1.24 -21.42 -5.27
N ILE A 334 0.02 -21.57 -4.74
CA ILE A 334 -0.26 -21.83 -3.33
C ILE A 334 -0.73 -23.28 -3.18
N ASN A 335 0.03 -24.07 -2.43
CA ASN A 335 -0.29 -25.45 -2.11
C ASN A 335 -1.27 -25.55 -0.94
N ALA A 336 -1.90 -26.71 -0.80
CA ALA A 336 -2.85 -26.99 0.30
C ALA A 336 -2.22 -26.97 1.70
N ASP A 337 -0.89 -27.12 1.80
CA ASP A 337 -0.14 -26.98 3.06
C ASP A 337 0.23 -25.52 3.38
N GLY A 338 -0.22 -24.57 2.55
CA GLY A 338 0.09 -23.14 2.66
C GLY A 338 1.48 -22.75 2.18
N SER A 339 2.30 -23.69 1.69
CA SER A 339 3.52 -23.33 0.97
C SER A 339 3.19 -22.64 -0.35
N TYR A 340 4.00 -21.65 -0.74
CA TYR A 340 3.80 -20.94 -1.99
C TYR A 340 5.12 -20.66 -2.72
N ASP A 341 5.06 -20.57 -4.05
CA ASP A 341 6.20 -20.26 -4.91
C ASP A 341 5.79 -19.47 -6.16
N TYR A 342 6.09 -18.16 -6.15
CA TYR A 342 5.89 -17.27 -7.28
C TYR A 342 7.17 -17.01 -8.08
N SER A 343 8.25 -17.76 -7.85
CA SER A 343 9.56 -17.51 -8.48
C SER A 343 9.58 -17.64 -10.00
N ALA A 344 8.55 -18.28 -10.59
CA ALA A 344 8.32 -18.29 -12.03
C ALA A 344 8.11 -16.87 -12.60
N VAL A 345 7.49 -15.98 -11.83
CA VAL A 345 7.40 -14.54 -12.12
C VAL A 345 8.68 -13.87 -11.60
N ALA A 346 9.76 -14.01 -12.38
CA ALA A 346 11.10 -13.65 -11.92
C ALA A 346 11.28 -12.15 -11.62
N GLY A 347 12.13 -11.85 -10.63
CA GLY A 347 12.66 -10.51 -10.38
C GLY A 347 11.86 -9.66 -9.39
N TYR A 348 10.87 -10.24 -8.70
CA TYR A 348 10.09 -9.58 -7.66
C TYR A 348 10.45 -10.15 -6.29
N PRO A 349 11.18 -9.42 -5.43
CA PRO A 349 11.65 -9.96 -4.15
C PRO A 349 10.56 -10.06 -3.08
N MET A 350 9.40 -9.42 -3.28
CA MET A 350 8.30 -9.39 -2.32
C MET A 350 6.98 -9.82 -2.94
N ALA A 351 6.23 -10.63 -2.20
CA ALA A 351 4.84 -10.97 -2.45
C ALA A 351 3.94 -10.37 -1.36
N ILE A 352 2.88 -9.69 -1.78
CA ILE A 352 1.74 -9.31 -0.97
C ILE A 352 0.58 -10.21 -1.36
N ILE A 353 0.08 -11.01 -0.44
CA ILE A 353 -0.99 -11.98 -0.71
C ILE A 353 -2.18 -11.63 0.18
N ASN A 354 -3.30 -11.28 -0.44
CA ASN A 354 -4.51 -10.85 0.24
C ASN A 354 -5.62 -11.86 0.05
N PHE A 355 -6.22 -12.31 1.14
CA PHE A 355 -7.38 -13.19 1.15
C PHE A 355 -8.60 -12.46 1.67
N THR A 356 -9.73 -12.63 0.99
CA THR A 356 -11.04 -12.21 1.49
C THR A 356 -11.85 -13.46 1.81
N PHE A 357 -12.43 -13.51 3.01
CA PHE A 357 -13.15 -14.68 3.51
C PHE A 357 -14.65 -14.42 3.60
N THR A 358 -15.43 -15.47 3.40
CA THR A 358 -16.80 -15.52 3.90
C THR A 358 -16.77 -16.03 5.35
N ALA A 359 -16.61 -15.11 6.30
CA ALA A 359 -16.61 -15.43 7.73
C ALA A 359 -17.93 -15.07 8.41
N TYR A 360 -18.16 -15.65 9.58
CA TYR A 360 -19.35 -15.42 10.38
C TYR A 360 -18.95 -15.16 11.83
N ASP A 361 -19.62 -14.20 12.45
CA ASP A 361 -19.44 -13.93 13.86
C ASP A 361 -19.91 -15.15 14.69
N PRO A 362 -19.11 -15.64 15.63
CA PRO A 362 -19.37 -16.90 16.32
C PRO A 362 -20.57 -16.83 17.26
N ASP A 363 -20.94 -15.66 17.74
CA ASP A 363 -22.04 -15.47 18.69
C ASP A 363 -23.38 -15.22 17.98
N THR A 364 -23.37 -14.32 17.00
CA THR A 364 -24.56 -13.84 16.28
C THR A 364 -24.88 -14.68 15.04
N LYS A 365 -23.87 -15.40 14.50
CA LYS A 365 -23.94 -16.14 13.22
C LYS A 365 -24.26 -15.26 12.01
N LEU A 366 -24.09 -13.95 12.14
CA LEU A 366 -24.22 -13.02 11.02
C LEU A 366 -22.90 -12.98 10.24
N LEU A 367 -22.99 -12.61 8.96
CA LEU A 367 -21.82 -12.39 8.12
C LEU A 367 -20.92 -11.33 8.75
N MET A 368 -19.62 -11.61 8.75
CA MET A 368 -18.60 -10.76 9.30
C MET A 368 -17.50 -10.57 8.24
N PRO A 369 -17.21 -9.34 7.79
CA PRO A 369 -16.09 -9.10 6.89
C PRO A 369 -14.78 -9.57 7.51
N ALA A 370 -14.00 -10.35 6.76
CA ALA A 370 -12.69 -10.81 7.21
C ALA A 370 -11.72 -10.79 6.04
N LYS A 371 -10.58 -10.13 6.24
CA LYS A 371 -9.48 -10.07 5.28
C LYS A 371 -8.16 -10.43 5.94
N TRP A 372 -7.27 -11.08 5.20
CA TRP A 372 -5.93 -11.43 5.67
C TRP A 372 -4.90 -11.04 4.62
N THR A 373 -4.07 -10.06 4.96
CA THR A 373 -2.91 -9.62 4.16
C THR A 373 -1.64 -10.28 4.67
N PHE A 374 -0.86 -10.85 3.77
CA PHE A 374 0.43 -11.46 4.07
C PHE A 374 1.53 -10.73 3.31
N TYR A 375 2.56 -10.30 4.03
CA TYR A 375 3.78 -9.71 3.49
C TYR A 375 4.93 -10.71 3.63
N GLY A 376 5.46 -11.20 2.51
CA GLY A 376 6.52 -12.20 2.49
C GLY A 376 7.39 -12.12 1.24
N ALA A 377 8.39 -13.01 1.16
CA ALA A 377 9.23 -13.16 -0.02
C ALA A 377 8.43 -13.76 -1.19
N ASP A 378 9.06 -13.92 -2.36
CA ASP A 378 8.45 -14.54 -3.56
C ASP A 378 8.09 -16.02 -3.37
N LYS A 379 8.60 -16.65 -2.32
CA LYS A 379 8.25 -18.01 -1.90
C LYS A 379 8.33 -18.15 -0.38
N GLY A 380 7.60 -19.09 0.17
CA GLY A 380 7.59 -19.33 1.60
C GLY A 380 6.42 -20.18 2.05
N VAL A 381 5.99 -19.96 3.29
CA VAL A 381 4.81 -20.57 3.89
C VAL A 381 3.92 -19.45 4.39
N LEU A 382 2.64 -19.47 4.02
CA LEU A 382 1.65 -18.49 4.44
C LEU A 382 1.31 -18.65 5.93
N ALA A 383 1.03 -17.54 6.59
CA ALA A 383 0.58 -17.54 7.98
C ALA A 383 -0.73 -18.31 8.21
N ILE A 384 -1.61 -18.36 7.19
CA ILE A 384 -2.87 -19.14 7.22
C ILE A 384 -2.65 -20.66 7.31
N SER A 385 -1.42 -21.15 7.10
CA SER A 385 -1.09 -22.58 7.27
C SER A 385 -1.19 -23.05 8.73
N ALA A 386 -1.14 -22.12 9.69
CA ALA A 386 -1.30 -22.38 11.12
C ALA A 386 -2.63 -21.81 11.64
N PRO A 387 -3.18 -22.37 12.74
CA PRO A 387 -4.34 -21.78 13.40
C PRO A 387 -4.07 -20.34 13.86
N LEU A 388 -5.03 -19.44 13.60
CA LEU A 388 -5.00 -18.08 14.12
C LEU A 388 -5.45 -18.10 15.58
N THR A 389 -4.49 -18.19 16.51
CA THR A 389 -4.75 -18.34 17.95
C THR A 389 -5.77 -17.33 18.48
N GLY A 390 -6.89 -17.82 19.00
CA GLY A 390 -7.98 -17.00 19.56
C GLY A 390 -9.09 -16.64 18.57
N TYR A 391 -8.93 -16.97 17.29
CA TYR A 391 -9.85 -16.63 16.20
C TYR A 391 -10.20 -17.84 15.32
N GLU A 392 -9.93 -19.06 15.79
CA GLU A 392 -10.08 -20.29 15.02
C GLU A 392 -11.55 -20.60 14.65
N ASP A 393 -12.50 -20.06 15.40
CA ASP A 393 -13.94 -20.16 15.14
C ASP A 393 -14.43 -19.17 14.08
N ILE A 394 -13.59 -18.21 13.69
CA ILE A 394 -13.85 -17.21 12.66
C ILE A 394 -13.06 -17.54 11.38
N ILE A 395 -11.74 -17.64 11.48
CA ILE A 395 -10.84 -17.95 10.36
C ILE A 395 -10.04 -19.21 10.67
N ASN A 396 -10.21 -20.24 9.85
CA ASN A 396 -9.46 -21.48 9.89
C ASN A 396 -9.27 -22.03 8.46
N LEU A 397 -8.64 -23.19 8.35
CA LEU A 397 -8.34 -23.85 7.07
C LEU A 397 -9.58 -24.23 6.25
N ASP A 398 -10.75 -24.36 6.89
CA ASP A 398 -12.02 -24.67 6.23
C ASP A 398 -12.84 -23.40 5.91
N THR A 399 -12.39 -22.22 6.35
CA THR A 399 -13.08 -20.95 6.06
C THR A 399 -13.03 -20.66 4.56
N ASN A 400 -14.21 -20.40 3.98
CA ASN A 400 -14.34 -20.19 2.54
C ASN A 400 -13.62 -18.90 2.09
N ILE A 401 -12.72 -19.02 1.12
CA ILE A 401 -12.04 -17.88 0.48
C ILE A 401 -12.88 -17.41 -0.71
N GLU A 402 -13.34 -16.16 -0.67
CA GLU A 402 -14.08 -15.52 -1.77
C GLU A 402 -13.14 -15.06 -2.88
N SER A 403 -12.00 -14.48 -2.49
CA SER A 403 -11.01 -14.00 -3.44
C SER A 403 -9.59 -14.04 -2.88
N THR A 404 -8.65 -14.16 -3.80
CA THR A 404 -7.21 -14.04 -3.54
C THR A 404 -6.63 -12.99 -4.47
N ASN A 405 -5.94 -11.99 -3.93
CA ASN A 405 -5.16 -11.03 -4.71
C ASN A 405 -3.69 -11.17 -4.36
N VAL A 406 -2.85 -11.41 -5.37
CA VAL A 406 -1.40 -11.52 -5.22
C VAL A 406 -0.77 -10.36 -5.95
N ARG A 407 0.09 -9.61 -5.26
CA ARG A 407 0.89 -8.55 -5.85
C ARG A 407 2.37 -8.80 -5.58
N LEU A 408 3.11 -9.09 -6.63
CA LEU A 408 4.56 -9.24 -6.61
C LEU A 408 5.17 -7.88 -6.91
N ILE A 409 6.05 -7.38 -6.05
CA ILE A 409 6.52 -5.99 -6.08
C ILE A 409 8.03 -5.92 -6.23
N LYS A 410 8.47 -4.97 -7.07
CA LYS A 410 9.86 -4.67 -7.32
C LYS A 410 10.09 -3.17 -7.47
N SER A 411 10.84 -2.58 -6.56
CA SER A 411 11.53 -1.30 -6.77
C SER A 411 12.69 -1.49 -7.75
N ASN A 412 12.82 -0.62 -8.75
CA ASN A 412 13.99 -0.62 -9.64
C ASN A 412 15.24 -0.02 -8.98
N MET A 413 15.10 0.55 -7.78
CA MET A 413 16.19 1.12 -6.97
C MET A 413 16.71 0.13 -5.92
N ASN A 414 15.93 -0.89 -5.55
CA ASN A 414 16.25 -1.84 -4.50
C ASN A 414 15.77 -3.26 -4.84
N ASN A 415 16.53 -4.30 -4.53
CA ASN A 415 16.12 -5.69 -4.79
C ASN A 415 16.29 -6.63 -3.58
N ASP A 416 16.54 -6.09 -2.39
CA ASP A 416 16.65 -6.90 -1.17
C ASP A 416 15.31 -6.95 -0.43
N TYR A 417 14.74 -8.14 -0.25
CA TYR A 417 13.50 -8.35 0.51
C TYR A 417 13.47 -7.61 1.85
N GLN A 418 14.61 -7.54 2.55
CA GLN A 418 14.68 -6.88 3.86
C GLN A 418 14.35 -5.39 3.81
N ASP A 419 14.71 -4.70 2.74
CA ASP A 419 14.34 -3.30 2.56
C ASP A 419 12.85 -3.13 2.23
N TYR A 420 12.26 -4.11 1.55
CA TYR A 420 10.83 -4.09 1.22
C TYR A 420 9.99 -4.33 2.47
N ILE A 421 10.25 -5.41 3.23
CA ILE A 421 9.52 -5.67 4.47
C ILE A 421 9.71 -4.53 5.46
N LYS A 422 10.90 -3.89 5.47
CA LYS A 422 11.14 -2.68 6.26
C LYS A 422 10.26 -1.50 5.85
N HIS A 423 10.06 -1.29 4.55
CA HIS A 423 9.15 -0.26 4.06
C HIS A 423 7.69 -0.57 4.46
N TYR A 424 7.21 -1.79 4.19
CA TYR A 424 5.80 -2.15 4.47
C TYR A 424 5.47 -2.31 5.95
N GLN A 425 6.45 -2.60 6.80
CA GLN A 425 6.25 -2.59 8.26
C GLN A 425 6.29 -1.17 8.82
N GLY A 426 7.11 -0.27 8.26
CA GLY A 426 7.44 1.01 8.87
C GLY A 426 6.75 2.25 8.30
N ASP A 427 6.28 2.24 7.06
CA ASP A 427 5.95 3.50 6.38
C ASP A 427 4.47 3.87 6.40
N SER A 428 4.24 5.14 6.75
CA SER A 428 2.97 5.83 6.73
C SER A 428 2.75 6.47 5.36
N ALA A 429 2.13 5.71 4.46
CA ALA A 429 1.39 6.10 3.25
C ALA A 429 1.98 7.08 2.19
N LEU A 430 2.91 8.02 2.44
CA LEU A 430 3.21 9.09 1.47
C LEU A 430 4.65 9.69 1.52
N ASP A 431 5.71 8.91 1.79
CA ASP A 431 7.07 9.45 1.68
C ASP A 431 7.56 9.52 0.21
N VAL A 432 7.22 10.60 -0.49
CA VAL A 432 7.73 10.89 -1.85
C VAL A 432 9.26 11.08 -1.91
N ASN A 433 9.93 11.23 -0.76
CA ASN A 433 11.38 11.26 -0.69
C ASN A 433 12.00 9.86 -0.56
N ASN A 434 11.19 8.83 -0.37
CA ASN A 434 11.65 7.47 -0.28
C ASN A 434 12.01 6.95 -1.69
N ASP A 435 13.31 6.81 -1.95
CA ASP A 435 13.84 6.28 -3.23
C ASP A 435 13.25 4.90 -3.57
N PHE A 436 12.79 4.14 -2.58
CA PHE A 436 12.14 2.85 -2.77
C PHE A 436 10.90 2.95 -3.67
N VAL A 437 10.04 3.96 -3.46
CA VAL A 437 8.75 4.10 -4.16
C VAL A 437 8.81 4.89 -5.46
N ARG A 438 9.96 5.52 -5.75
CA ARG A 438 10.12 6.40 -6.92
C ARG A 438 10.01 5.69 -8.25
N ASN A 439 10.41 4.43 -8.32
CA ASN A 439 10.31 3.64 -9.54
C ASN A 439 9.99 2.20 -9.18
N MET A 440 8.73 1.82 -9.33
CA MET A 440 8.21 0.53 -8.92
C MET A 440 7.53 -0.19 -10.07
N THR A 441 7.72 -1.49 -10.13
CA THR A 441 6.98 -2.40 -11.01
C THR A 441 6.26 -3.42 -10.16
N ALA A 442 5.10 -3.88 -10.60
CA ALA A 442 4.39 -4.97 -9.95
C ALA A 442 3.72 -5.90 -10.96
N ALA A 443 3.65 -7.19 -10.61
CA ALA A 443 2.79 -8.15 -11.26
C ALA A 443 1.65 -8.52 -10.31
N GLU A 444 0.41 -8.42 -10.78
CA GLU A 444 -0.79 -8.70 -10.00
C GLU A 444 -1.54 -9.90 -10.59
N LEU A 445 -2.03 -10.76 -9.72
CA LEU A 445 -2.98 -11.83 -10.01
C LEU A 445 -4.18 -11.67 -9.07
N ALA A 446 -5.34 -11.36 -9.62
CA ALA A 446 -6.60 -11.36 -8.90
C ALA A 446 -7.41 -12.62 -9.27
N LEU A 447 -7.83 -13.38 -8.26
CA LEU A 447 -8.64 -14.59 -8.37
C LEU A 447 -9.95 -14.39 -7.60
N LYS A 448 -11.07 -14.74 -8.23
CA LYS A 448 -12.39 -14.80 -7.60
C LYS A 448 -13.00 -16.20 -7.80
N PHE A 449 -13.60 -16.74 -6.74
CA PHE A 449 -14.11 -18.11 -6.67
C PHE A 449 -15.64 -18.20 -6.57
#